data_AF-A0A272EYD4-F1
#
_entry.id   AF-A0A272EYD4-F1
#
_cell.length_a   1.000
_cell.length_b   1.000
_cell.length_c   1.000
_cell.angle_alpha   90.00
_cell.angle_beta   90.00
_cell.angle_gamma   90.00
#
_symmetry.space_group_name_H-M   'P 1'
#
loop_
_entity.id
_entity.type
_entity.pdbx_description
1 polymer ?
#
loop_
_entity_poly.entity_id
_entity_poly.type
_entity_poly.pdbx_seq_one_letter_code
_entity_poly.pdbx_strand_id
1 'polypeptide(L)'
;MLTMTEDSYGITLEATGSTPLAFALSGSYAKTVTIFSSTDFKLALNDATIQSADGPAINIQTKTRAFVVLTGSNTLTSHSTWSTRTLSDGSSMDLKATLFSEGPLIVSGTGTLTASAAKKHVITSDKHVRLVSGTLSLNATTKDGIRANDAFVMDGGSLTITTSAGKGIKVEGKEDDSTPLGFIAINDGTIGITSYDKAITASWEAEDGDTTTTADDPDPLVTINGGTITTTTTGTPYETSTDSLSPEGIESKSTLTINGGSLVINTTDDGLNAGTHLAVNGGRIYVKSSLNDAVDSNGTLSITGGLLVAIGASSPEGALDCDQNTFSVTGGTFIGIGGANSSVTASTSTQNTVSLSSVSSGTLAIRDSSGNTAFAYTMPSSATAVLLSSSTLATGTRYTVYTGGTVSSYSDAFNGLYVGATHSGGTSGSSFTISSTTTTVGSSGGDR
;
A
#
# COMPACT_ATOMS: atom_id res chain seq x y z
N MET A 1 -37.60 7.69 -17.68
CA MET A 1 -37.56 7.13 -19.04
C MET A 1 -36.23 6.42 -19.21
N LEU A 2 -36.23 5.24 -19.85
CA LEU A 2 -35.01 4.52 -20.21
C LEU A 2 -34.92 4.49 -21.74
N THR A 3 -33.79 4.96 -22.29
CA THR A 3 -33.48 4.91 -23.71
C THR A 3 -32.20 4.10 -23.96
N MET A 4 -32.15 3.47 -25.12
CA MET A 4 -30.98 2.75 -25.62
C MET A 4 -30.75 3.16 -27.07
N THR A 5 -29.55 3.64 -27.38
CA THR A 5 -29.11 3.97 -28.74
C THR A 5 -27.81 3.24 -29.05
N GLU A 6 -27.53 3.02 -30.33
CA GLU A 6 -26.25 2.45 -30.78
C GLU A 6 -25.67 3.30 -31.92
N ASP A 7 -24.36 3.53 -31.88
CA ASP A 7 -23.58 4.18 -32.92
C ASP A 7 -22.32 3.37 -33.30
N SER A 8 -21.37 4.01 -33.99
CA SER A 8 -20.09 3.39 -34.34
C SER A 8 -19.23 3.03 -33.12
N TYR A 9 -19.39 3.73 -32.00
CA TYR A 9 -18.61 3.56 -30.78
C TYR A 9 -19.23 2.59 -29.78
N GLY A 10 -20.55 2.40 -29.82
CA GLY A 10 -21.23 1.35 -29.07
C GLY A 10 -22.64 1.71 -28.63
N ILE A 11 -23.07 1.10 -27.52
CA ILE A 11 -24.41 1.31 -26.97
C ILE A 11 -24.35 2.42 -25.94
N THR A 12 -25.33 3.33 -25.98
CA THR A 12 -25.59 4.31 -24.90
C THR A 12 -26.90 3.96 -24.21
N LEU A 13 -26.85 3.81 -22.89
CA LEU A 13 -27.99 3.62 -22.00
C LEU A 13 -28.23 4.91 -21.24
N GLU A 14 -29.43 5.47 -21.32
CA GLU A 14 -29.77 6.72 -20.64
C GLU A 14 -31.04 6.57 -19.81
N ALA A 15 -30.92 6.86 -18.51
CA ALA A 15 -31.96 6.75 -17.51
C ALA A 15 -32.28 8.12 -16.88
N THR A 16 -33.45 8.66 -17.22
CA THR A 16 -33.95 9.93 -16.69
C THR A 16 -35.12 9.72 -15.71
N GLY A 17 -35.20 10.52 -14.65
CA GLY A 17 -36.27 10.49 -13.66
C GLY A 17 -35.74 10.37 -12.24
N SER A 18 -36.62 10.00 -11.30
CA SER A 18 -36.28 9.90 -9.87
C SER A 18 -36.22 8.46 -9.35
N THR A 19 -36.47 7.47 -10.20
CA THR A 19 -36.48 6.05 -9.81
C THR A 19 -35.12 5.41 -10.08
N PRO A 20 -34.42 4.88 -9.06
CA PRO A 20 -33.21 4.10 -9.26
C PRO A 20 -33.43 2.90 -10.18
N LEU A 21 -32.53 2.71 -11.15
CA LEU A 21 -32.58 1.61 -12.10
C LEU A 21 -31.45 0.60 -11.88
N ALA A 22 -31.65 -0.60 -12.43
CA ALA A 22 -30.63 -1.62 -12.54
C ALA A 22 -30.40 -1.95 -14.02
N PHE A 23 -29.16 -1.80 -14.48
CA PHE A 23 -28.69 -2.31 -15.76
C PHE A 23 -28.07 -3.68 -15.53
N ALA A 24 -28.51 -4.70 -16.26
CA ALA A 24 -27.95 -6.05 -16.18
C ALA A 24 -27.29 -6.41 -17.50
N LEU A 25 -25.98 -6.56 -17.49
CA LEU A 25 -25.17 -6.92 -18.65
C LEU A 25 -24.74 -8.38 -18.52
N SER A 26 -24.85 -9.12 -19.63
CA SER A 26 -24.47 -10.52 -19.74
C SER A 26 -24.11 -10.86 -21.19
N GLY A 27 -23.30 -11.90 -21.41
CA GLY A 27 -22.87 -12.28 -22.75
C GLY A 27 -21.78 -11.36 -23.30
N SER A 28 -21.53 -11.43 -24.61
CA SER A 28 -20.38 -10.78 -25.24
C SER A 28 -20.74 -9.54 -26.06
N TYR A 29 -19.94 -8.48 -25.96
CA TYR A 29 -20.06 -7.25 -26.75
C TYR A 29 -18.68 -6.67 -27.10
N ALA A 30 -18.52 -6.13 -28.30
CA ALA A 30 -17.20 -5.75 -28.86
C ALA A 30 -16.96 -4.23 -28.96
N LYS A 31 -17.82 -3.42 -28.32
CA LYS A 31 -17.78 -1.96 -28.34
C LYS A 31 -18.04 -1.40 -26.94
N THR A 32 -17.99 -0.08 -26.76
CA THR A 32 -18.26 0.58 -25.48
C THR A 32 -19.73 0.46 -25.08
N VAL A 33 -19.99 0.27 -23.79
CA VAL A 33 -21.28 0.55 -23.16
C VAL A 33 -21.18 1.86 -22.38
N THR A 34 -21.85 2.91 -22.86
CA THR A 34 -21.91 4.22 -22.20
C THR A 34 -23.19 4.32 -21.37
N ILE A 35 -23.10 4.85 -20.15
CA ILE A 35 -24.24 4.93 -19.22
C ILE A 35 -24.42 6.37 -18.71
N PHE A 36 -25.63 6.89 -18.85
CA PHE A 36 -26.13 8.11 -18.20
C PHE A 36 -27.27 7.75 -17.25
N SER A 37 -27.23 8.26 -16.03
CA SER A 37 -28.30 8.08 -15.04
C SER A 37 -28.49 9.35 -14.22
N SER A 38 -29.74 9.70 -13.97
CA SER A 38 -30.14 10.84 -13.13
C SER A 38 -30.23 10.49 -11.63
N THR A 39 -30.12 9.21 -11.30
CA THR A 39 -30.08 8.70 -9.91
C THR A 39 -28.95 7.70 -9.74
N ASP A 40 -28.60 7.42 -8.48
CA ASP A 40 -27.83 6.22 -8.14
C ASP A 40 -28.44 4.98 -8.80
N PHE A 41 -27.59 4.06 -9.27
CA PHE A 41 -28.03 2.92 -10.05
C PHE A 41 -27.19 1.68 -9.81
N LYS A 42 -27.77 0.51 -10.08
CA LYS A 42 -27.06 -0.77 -10.07
C LYS A 42 -26.60 -1.13 -11.48
N LEU A 43 -25.35 -1.58 -11.60
CA LEU A 43 -24.81 -2.22 -12.79
C LEU A 43 -24.46 -3.68 -12.44
N ALA A 44 -25.34 -4.62 -12.78
CA ALA A 44 -25.06 -6.04 -12.62
C ALA A 44 -24.24 -6.53 -13.81
N LEU A 45 -23.06 -7.10 -13.55
CA LEU A 45 -22.28 -7.85 -14.52
C LEU A 45 -22.45 -9.34 -14.21
N ASN A 46 -23.07 -10.07 -15.12
CA ASN A 46 -23.37 -11.50 -14.97
C ASN A 46 -22.89 -12.28 -16.19
N ASP A 47 -21.70 -12.86 -16.11
CA ASP A 47 -21.04 -13.52 -17.23
C ASP A 47 -20.92 -12.58 -18.46
N ALA A 48 -20.61 -11.31 -18.20
CA ALA A 48 -20.45 -10.28 -19.22
C ALA A 48 -19.01 -10.22 -19.74
N THR A 49 -18.83 -10.20 -21.06
CA THR A 49 -17.55 -9.98 -21.73
C THR A 49 -17.64 -8.77 -22.66
N ILE A 50 -17.07 -7.63 -22.27
CA ILE A 50 -17.11 -6.40 -23.05
C ILE A 50 -15.69 -6.02 -23.49
N GLN A 51 -15.44 -6.06 -24.79
CA GLN A 51 -14.12 -5.89 -25.38
C GLN A 51 -14.12 -4.72 -26.37
N SER A 52 -13.90 -3.51 -25.90
CA SER A 52 -13.94 -2.34 -26.79
C SER A 52 -12.64 -2.17 -27.58
N ALA A 53 -12.75 -2.22 -28.90
CA ALA A 53 -11.64 -1.93 -29.81
C ALA A 53 -11.26 -0.43 -29.86
N ASP A 54 -12.17 0.45 -29.44
CA ASP A 54 -11.99 1.90 -29.45
C ASP A 54 -12.60 2.48 -28.16
N GLY A 55 -11.77 2.94 -27.22
CA GLY A 55 -12.21 3.53 -25.95
C GLY A 55 -12.54 2.52 -24.81
N PRO A 56 -13.25 2.96 -23.76
CA PRO A 56 -13.61 2.14 -22.60
C PRO A 56 -14.46 0.91 -22.97
N ALA A 57 -14.41 -0.13 -22.15
CA ALA A 57 -15.42 -1.18 -22.18
C ALA A 57 -16.74 -0.66 -21.61
N ILE A 58 -16.68 -0.01 -20.44
CA ILE A 58 -17.83 0.63 -19.79
C ILE A 58 -17.46 2.07 -19.44
N ASN A 59 -18.32 3.00 -19.85
CA ASN A 59 -18.11 4.44 -19.68
C ASN A 59 -19.31 5.08 -18.97
N ILE A 60 -19.22 5.26 -17.66
CA ILE A 60 -20.30 5.86 -16.85
C ILE A 60 -20.09 7.38 -16.81
N GLN A 61 -20.97 8.11 -17.47
CA GLN A 61 -20.88 9.56 -17.72
C GLN A 61 -21.83 10.35 -16.80
N THR A 62 -22.05 9.85 -15.59
CA THR A 62 -22.89 10.53 -14.58
C THR A 62 -22.19 10.60 -13.23
N LYS A 63 -22.41 11.71 -12.52
CA LYS A 63 -21.86 11.98 -11.19
C LYS A 63 -22.57 11.23 -10.07
N THR A 64 -23.71 10.59 -10.35
CA THR A 64 -24.42 9.74 -9.39
C THR A 64 -23.63 8.45 -9.12
N ARG A 65 -23.88 7.81 -7.98
CA ARG A 65 -23.14 6.60 -7.58
C ARG A 65 -23.57 5.38 -8.39
N ALA A 66 -22.59 4.65 -8.89
CA ALA A 66 -22.77 3.37 -9.55
C ALA A 66 -22.44 2.21 -8.60
N PHE A 67 -23.41 1.32 -8.40
CA PHE A 67 -23.24 0.06 -7.67
C PHE A 67 -22.98 -1.07 -8.66
N VAL A 68 -21.71 -1.38 -8.91
CA VAL A 68 -21.31 -2.52 -9.75
C VAL A 68 -21.39 -3.81 -8.94
N VAL A 69 -22.26 -4.72 -9.36
CA VAL A 69 -22.49 -6.00 -8.69
C VAL A 69 -22.04 -7.13 -9.60
N LEU A 70 -20.99 -7.84 -9.17
CA LEU A 70 -20.38 -8.94 -9.89
C LEU A 70 -21.05 -10.26 -9.54
N THR A 71 -21.56 -10.95 -10.55
CA THR A 71 -21.95 -12.37 -10.50
C THR A 71 -21.31 -13.11 -11.68
N GLY A 72 -21.09 -14.42 -11.53
CA GLY A 72 -20.41 -15.20 -12.56
C GLY A 72 -18.99 -14.70 -12.84
N SER A 73 -18.52 -14.85 -14.08
CA SER A 73 -17.18 -14.46 -14.53
C SER A 73 -17.24 -13.36 -15.57
N ASN A 74 -16.78 -12.16 -15.22
CA ASN A 74 -16.89 -10.98 -16.09
C ASN A 74 -15.53 -10.57 -16.64
N THR A 75 -15.50 -10.10 -17.90
CA THR A 75 -14.29 -9.63 -18.58
C THR A 75 -14.53 -8.26 -19.20
N LEU A 76 -13.67 -7.29 -18.90
CA LEU A 76 -13.69 -5.95 -19.52
C LEU A 76 -12.33 -5.64 -20.14
N THR A 77 -12.26 -5.35 -21.44
CA THR A 77 -10.98 -5.00 -22.09
C THR A 77 -11.10 -3.75 -22.94
N SER A 78 -10.08 -2.90 -22.89
CA SER A 78 -9.89 -1.79 -23.84
C SER A 78 -8.57 -1.93 -24.60
N HIS A 79 -8.59 -1.51 -25.86
CA HIS A 79 -7.42 -1.53 -26.74
C HIS A 79 -6.67 -0.18 -26.78
N SER A 80 -5.75 -0.02 -27.72
CA SER A 80 -4.89 1.18 -27.84
C SER A 80 -5.57 2.35 -28.57
N THR A 81 -6.67 2.13 -29.28
CA THR A 81 -7.44 3.18 -29.96
C THR A 81 -8.43 3.81 -28.99
N TRP A 82 -8.46 5.15 -28.94
CA TRP A 82 -9.30 5.95 -28.06
C TRP A 82 -9.72 7.22 -28.81
N SER A 83 -10.67 7.09 -29.71
CA SER A 83 -11.24 8.20 -30.47
C SER A 83 -11.95 9.18 -29.54
N THR A 84 -11.75 10.47 -29.78
CA THR A 84 -12.44 11.54 -29.05
C THR A 84 -13.94 11.44 -29.25
N ARG A 85 -14.70 11.65 -28.18
CA ARG A 85 -16.17 11.68 -28.20
C ARG A 85 -16.64 12.95 -27.51
N THR A 86 -17.83 13.42 -27.86
CA THR A 86 -18.44 14.59 -27.24
C THR A 86 -19.76 14.23 -26.59
N LEU A 87 -20.09 14.94 -25.53
CA LEU A 87 -21.44 14.93 -24.94
C LEU A 87 -22.41 15.69 -25.85
N SER A 88 -23.71 15.61 -25.53
CA SER A 88 -24.77 16.26 -26.29
C SER A 88 -24.69 17.79 -26.28
N ASP A 89 -24.04 18.37 -25.27
CA ASP A 89 -23.79 19.82 -25.16
C ASP A 89 -22.53 20.27 -25.94
N GLY A 90 -21.82 19.32 -26.57
CA GLY A 90 -20.60 19.57 -27.33
C GLY A 90 -19.31 19.55 -26.52
N SER A 91 -19.35 19.35 -25.19
CA SER A 91 -18.14 19.18 -24.39
C SER A 91 -17.44 17.85 -24.70
N SER A 92 -16.15 17.75 -24.40
CA SER A 92 -15.44 16.46 -24.46
C SER A 92 -16.03 15.46 -23.47
N MET A 93 -16.15 14.22 -23.90
CA MET A 93 -16.49 13.08 -23.06
C MET A 93 -15.22 12.52 -22.42
N ASP A 94 -15.27 12.24 -21.12
CA ASP A 94 -14.12 11.67 -20.42
C ASP A 94 -13.97 10.18 -20.73
N LEU A 95 -12.79 9.81 -21.24
CA LEU A 95 -12.44 8.46 -21.62
C LEU A 95 -11.12 8.09 -20.89
N LYS A 96 -11.24 7.84 -19.59
CA LYS A 96 -10.09 7.73 -18.68
C LYS A 96 -9.69 6.29 -18.32
N ALA A 97 -10.56 5.30 -18.48
CA ALA A 97 -10.28 3.90 -18.10
C ALA A 97 -11.12 2.85 -18.82
N THR A 98 -10.72 1.58 -18.77
CA THR A 98 -11.53 0.44 -19.28
C THR A 98 -12.91 0.40 -18.62
N LEU A 99 -12.97 0.62 -17.31
CA LEU A 99 -14.17 0.92 -16.55
C LEU A 99 -14.02 2.31 -15.95
N PHE A 100 -14.73 3.28 -16.51
CA PHE A 100 -14.70 4.67 -16.05
C PHE A 100 -16.03 5.10 -15.41
N SER A 101 -15.96 5.97 -14.41
CA SER A 101 -17.11 6.63 -13.80
C SER A 101 -16.83 8.07 -13.38
N GLU A 102 -17.63 9.02 -13.87
CA GLU A 102 -17.66 10.41 -13.37
C GLU A 102 -18.05 10.47 -11.88
N GLY A 103 -18.98 9.61 -11.46
CA GLY A 103 -19.45 9.50 -10.09
C GLY A 103 -18.75 8.40 -9.30
N PRO A 104 -19.13 8.22 -8.02
CA PRO A 104 -18.54 7.19 -7.19
C PRO A 104 -18.84 5.78 -7.70
N LEU A 105 -17.84 4.91 -7.62
CA LEU A 105 -17.90 3.53 -8.13
C LEU A 105 -17.77 2.54 -6.96
N ILE A 106 -18.83 1.80 -6.67
CA ILE A 106 -18.85 0.80 -5.60
C ILE A 106 -18.98 -0.59 -6.20
N VAL A 107 -17.97 -1.42 -5.99
CA VAL A 107 -17.90 -2.80 -6.49
C VAL A 107 -18.21 -3.78 -5.37
N SER A 108 -19.09 -4.75 -5.65
CA SER A 108 -19.50 -5.79 -4.71
C SER A 108 -19.93 -7.05 -5.44
N GLY A 109 -20.35 -8.07 -4.70
CA GLY A 109 -20.83 -9.34 -5.23
C GLY A 109 -19.84 -10.48 -5.01
N THR A 110 -20.23 -11.68 -5.45
CA THR A 110 -19.47 -12.92 -5.26
C THR A 110 -18.75 -13.36 -6.54
N GLY A 111 -18.99 -12.67 -7.66
CA GLY A 111 -18.39 -12.99 -8.95
C GLY A 111 -16.98 -12.44 -9.11
N THR A 112 -16.42 -12.66 -10.31
CA THR A 112 -15.10 -12.18 -10.69
C THR A 112 -15.19 -11.08 -11.75
N LEU A 113 -14.18 -10.21 -11.78
CA LEU A 113 -13.92 -9.26 -12.84
C LEU A 113 -12.45 -9.34 -13.26
N THR A 114 -12.21 -9.83 -14.47
CA THR A 114 -10.92 -9.69 -15.15
C THR A 114 -10.98 -8.46 -16.02
N ALA A 115 -10.10 -7.48 -15.81
CA ALA A 115 -10.11 -6.26 -16.61
C ALA A 115 -8.72 -5.87 -17.09
N SER A 116 -8.61 -5.41 -18.33
CA SER A 116 -7.33 -4.95 -18.90
C SER A 116 -7.43 -3.63 -19.66
N ALA A 117 -6.35 -2.87 -19.64
CA ALA A 117 -6.24 -1.59 -20.33
C ALA A 117 -4.88 -1.46 -21.03
N ALA A 118 -4.90 -1.34 -22.37
CA ALA A 118 -3.68 -1.23 -23.16
C ALA A 118 -3.07 0.19 -23.19
N LYS A 119 -3.88 1.25 -22.98
CA LYS A 119 -3.44 2.66 -23.12
C LYS A 119 -3.75 3.56 -21.93
N LYS A 120 -4.81 3.27 -21.19
CA LYS A 120 -5.35 4.08 -20.10
C LYS A 120 -5.37 3.25 -18.80
N HIS A 121 -6.01 3.76 -17.75
CA HIS A 121 -6.19 3.03 -16.49
C HIS A 121 -7.15 1.85 -16.67
N VAL A 122 -7.13 0.86 -15.77
CA VAL A 122 -8.13 -0.22 -15.80
C VAL A 122 -9.43 0.26 -15.20
N ILE A 123 -9.39 0.82 -13.99
CA ILE A 123 -10.55 1.41 -13.32
C ILE A 123 -10.23 2.86 -12.96
N THR A 124 -11.12 3.78 -13.33
CA THR A 124 -11.04 5.16 -12.86
C THR A 124 -12.40 5.67 -12.39
N SER A 125 -12.39 6.38 -11.27
CA SER A 125 -13.50 7.24 -10.85
C SER A 125 -13.00 8.66 -10.65
N ASP A 126 -13.75 9.66 -11.12
CA ASP A 126 -13.50 11.06 -10.74
C ASP A 126 -13.96 11.37 -9.30
N LYS A 127 -14.40 10.33 -8.60
CA LYS A 127 -14.77 10.29 -7.19
C LYS A 127 -14.05 9.12 -6.52
N HIS A 128 -14.70 8.42 -5.60
CA HIS A 128 -14.09 7.28 -4.92
C HIS A 128 -14.36 5.96 -5.64
N VAL A 129 -13.40 5.05 -5.53
CA VAL A 129 -13.58 3.62 -5.83
C VAL A 129 -13.65 2.87 -4.52
N ARG A 130 -14.73 2.11 -4.31
CA ARG A 130 -14.88 1.25 -3.12
C ARG A 130 -15.05 -0.21 -3.53
N LEU A 131 -14.18 -1.09 -3.04
CA LEU A 131 -14.31 -2.53 -3.17
C LEU A 131 -14.87 -3.13 -1.88
N VAL A 132 -16.13 -3.53 -1.91
CA VAL A 132 -16.81 -4.16 -0.77
C VAL A 132 -16.53 -5.67 -0.73
N SER A 133 -16.64 -6.32 -1.90
CA SER A 133 -16.41 -7.77 -2.07
C SER A 133 -16.20 -8.13 -3.54
N GLY A 134 -15.88 -9.40 -3.81
CA GLY A 134 -15.66 -9.94 -5.15
C GLY A 134 -14.18 -10.18 -5.44
N THR A 135 -13.89 -10.70 -6.63
CA THR A 135 -12.50 -11.00 -7.05
C THR A 135 -12.16 -10.21 -8.30
N LEU A 136 -11.22 -9.28 -8.20
CA LEU A 136 -10.76 -8.42 -9.30
C LEU A 136 -9.35 -8.81 -9.71
N SER A 137 -9.13 -9.01 -11.01
CA SER A 137 -7.80 -9.20 -11.62
C SER A 137 -7.60 -8.14 -12.70
N LEU A 138 -6.76 -7.14 -12.41
CA LEU A 138 -6.59 -5.94 -13.21
C LEU A 138 -5.20 -5.91 -13.86
N ASN A 139 -5.14 -5.64 -15.17
CA ASN A 139 -3.89 -5.52 -15.91
C ASN A 139 -3.81 -4.19 -16.69
N ALA A 140 -2.86 -3.33 -16.33
CA ALA A 140 -2.62 -2.06 -17.02
C ALA A 140 -1.28 -2.08 -17.75
N THR A 141 -1.24 -1.80 -19.04
CA THR A 141 0.04 -1.80 -19.78
C THR A 141 0.83 -0.51 -19.58
N THR A 142 0.19 0.65 -19.63
CA THR A 142 0.86 1.96 -19.72
C THR A 142 0.54 2.92 -18.57
N LYS A 143 -0.40 2.55 -17.70
CA LYS A 143 -0.98 3.41 -16.68
C LYS A 143 -1.32 2.59 -15.44
N ASP A 144 -2.15 3.16 -14.56
CA ASP A 144 -2.44 2.58 -13.26
C ASP A 144 -3.53 1.51 -13.32
N GLY A 145 -3.50 0.57 -12.36
CA GLY A 145 -4.58 -0.38 -12.16
C GLY A 145 -5.87 0.34 -11.76
N ILE A 146 -5.82 1.07 -10.64
CA ILE A 146 -6.94 1.86 -10.13
C ILE A 146 -6.48 3.30 -9.93
N ARG A 147 -7.27 4.25 -10.45
CA ARG A 147 -7.12 5.68 -10.15
C ARG A 147 -8.43 6.25 -9.61
N ALA A 148 -8.39 6.94 -8.49
CA ALA A 148 -9.54 7.64 -7.92
C ALA A 148 -9.13 9.08 -7.56
N ASN A 149 -10.07 10.02 -7.59
CA ASN A 149 -9.77 11.38 -7.14
C ASN A 149 -9.99 11.50 -5.64
N ASP A 150 -11.18 11.14 -5.16
CA ASP A 150 -11.57 11.38 -3.75
C ASP A 150 -10.95 10.32 -2.80
N ALA A 151 -11.10 9.02 -3.11
CA ALA A 151 -10.63 7.96 -2.22
C ALA A 151 -10.55 6.57 -2.89
N PHE A 152 -9.74 5.68 -2.31
CA PHE A 152 -9.88 4.24 -2.48
C PHE A 152 -10.20 3.58 -1.14
N VAL A 153 -11.27 2.78 -1.09
CA VAL A 153 -11.67 2.05 0.11
C VAL A 153 -11.85 0.57 -0.20
N MET A 154 -11.21 -0.31 0.56
CA MET A 154 -11.40 -1.76 0.45
C MET A 154 -11.91 -2.34 1.76
N ASP A 155 -13.13 -2.88 1.75
CA ASP A 155 -13.74 -3.53 2.92
C ASP A 155 -13.54 -5.04 2.94
N GLY A 156 -13.15 -5.63 1.81
CA GLY A 156 -12.99 -7.07 1.64
C GLY A 156 -12.82 -7.46 0.17
N GLY A 157 -12.93 -8.76 -0.10
CA GLY A 157 -12.70 -9.32 -1.44
C GLY A 157 -11.22 -9.59 -1.75
N SER A 158 -10.95 -9.89 -3.01
CA SER A 158 -9.61 -10.16 -3.53
C SER A 158 -9.31 -9.22 -4.70
N LEU A 159 -8.16 -8.55 -4.67
CA LEU A 159 -7.72 -7.61 -5.69
C LEU A 159 -6.30 -7.96 -6.12
N THR A 160 -6.12 -8.30 -7.39
CA THR A 160 -4.81 -8.48 -8.02
C THR A 160 -4.61 -7.41 -9.08
N ILE A 161 -3.48 -6.71 -9.04
CA ILE A 161 -3.12 -5.69 -10.02
C ILE A 161 -1.73 -6.00 -10.58
N THR A 162 -1.59 -5.95 -11.90
CA THR A 162 -0.29 -5.93 -12.57
C THR A 162 -0.20 -4.73 -13.48
N THR A 163 0.86 -3.94 -13.33
CA THR A 163 1.17 -2.85 -14.26
C THR A 163 2.63 -2.89 -14.70
N SER A 164 2.87 -2.68 -15.99
CA SER A 164 4.23 -2.68 -16.57
C SER A 164 4.86 -1.30 -16.70
N ALA A 165 4.12 -0.22 -16.39
CA ALA A 165 4.62 1.15 -16.54
C ALA A 165 3.97 2.16 -15.58
N GLY A 166 3.03 1.74 -14.73
CA GLY A 166 2.26 2.66 -13.89
C GLY A 166 2.23 2.23 -12.43
N LYS A 167 1.25 2.77 -11.70
CA LYS A 167 1.04 2.50 -10.28
C LYS A 167 -0.03 1.44 -10.06
N GLY A 168 -0.03 0.78 -8.91
CA GLY A 168 -1.11 -0.16 -8.57
C GLY A 168 -2.42 0.58 -8.30
N ILE A 169 -2.48 1.26 -7.17
CA ILE A 169 -3.60 2.09 -6.71
C ILE A 169 -3.08 3.51 -6.51
N LYS A 170 -3.73 4.49 -7.15
CA LYS A 170 -3.44 5.91 -6.98
C LYS A 170 -4.71 6.66 -6.56
N VAL A 171 -4.62 7.44 -5.49
CA VAL A 171 -5.60 8.47 -5.15
C VAL A 171 -4.96 9.85 -5.36
N GLU A 172 -5.58 10.67 -6.21
CA GLU A 172 -5.04 11.99 -6.57
C GLU A 172 -5.24 13.01 -5.45
N GLY A 173 -6.40 13.00 -4.80
CA GLY A 173 -6.88 14.14 -4.02
C GLY A 173 -7.76 15.06 -4.86
N LYS A 174 -8.75 15.66 -4.22
CA LYS A 174 -9.58 16.71 -4.80
C LYS A 174 -9.84 17.82 -3.79
N GLU A 175 -9.36 19.02 -4.11
CA GLU A 175 -9.75 20.24 -3.40
C GLU A 175 -11.26 20.47 -3.44
N ASP A 176 -11.80 20.86 -2.31
CA ASP A 176 -13.21 21.20 -2.15
C ASP A 176 -13.41 22.03 -0.87
N ASP A 177 -14.07 23.18 -0.99
CA ASP A 177 -14.35 24.10 0.14
C ASP A 177 -15.10 23.46 1.32
N SER A 178 -15.76 22.31 1.09
CA SER A 178 -16.62 21.66 2.08
C SER A 178 -16.16 20.27 2.47
N THR A 179 -15.62 19.49 1.53
CA THR A 179 -15.32 18.08 1.68
C THR A 179 -14.09 17.68 0.87
N PRO A 180 -12.89 18.19 1.20
CA PRO A 180 -11.68 17.78 0.50
C PRO A 180 -11.36 16.33 0.86
N LEU A 181 -11.05 15.52 -0.16
CA LEU A 181 -10.83 14.08 0.00
C LEU A 181 -9.64 13.65 -0.85
N GLY A 182 -8.78 12.79 -0.30
CA GLY A 182 -7.63 12.25 -1.02
C GLY A 182 -7.02 10.99 -0.39
N PHE A 183 -7.83 10.16 0.27
CA PHE A 183 -7.32 9.12 1.18
C PHE A 183 -7.44 7.69 0.64
N ILE A 184 -6.65 6.79 1.24
CA ILE A 184 -6.76 5.34 1.06
C ILE A 184 -7.09 4.67 2.40
N ALA A 185 -8.08 3.78 2.41
CA ALA A 185 -8.41 2.94 3.55
C ALA A 185 -8.56 1.47 3.15
N ILE A 186 -7.77 0.59 3.78
CA ILE A 186 -7.85 -0.87 3.59
C ILE A 186 -8.30 -1.49 4.91
N ASN A 187 -9.56 -1.90 4.96
CA ASN A 187 -10.18 -2.46 6.15
C ASN A 187 -9.95 -3.96 6.27
N ASP A 188 -10.10 -4.70 5.16
CA ASP A 188 -9.88 -6.15 5.09
C ASP A 188 -9.73 -6.62 3.63
N GLY A 189 -9.55 -7.92 3.43
CA GLY A 189 -9.46 -8.60 2.13
C GLY A 189 -8.03 -8.98 1.74
N THR A 190 -7.84 -9.36 0.48
CA THR A 190 -6.53 -9.77 -0.06
C THR A 190 -6.12 -8.86 -1.22
N ILE A 191 -4.93 -8.27 -1.14
CA ILE A 191 -4.35 -7.41 -2.18
C ILE A 191 -3.03 -8.02 -2.65
N GLY A 192 -2.88 -8.19 -3.96
CA GLY A 192 -1.61 -8.56 -4.61
C GLY A 192 -1.29 -7.56 -5.72
N ILE A 193 -0.21 -6.80 -5.61
CA ILE A 193 0.17 -5.78 -6.60
C ILE A 193 1.59 -6.03 -7.08
N THR A 194 1.74 -6.09 -8.40
CA THR A 194 3.04 -5.91 -9.06
C THR A 194 2.96 -4.66 -9.93
N SER A 195 3.71 -3.63 -9.60
CA SER A 195 3.70 -2.35 -10.32
C SER A 195 5.09 -1.94 -10.75
N TYR A 196 5.16 -1.17 -11.83
CA TYR A 196 6.44 -0.59 -12.26
C TYR A 196 6.84 0.56 -11.34
N ASP A 197 5.88 1.40 -10.98
CA ASP A 197 6.07 2.50 -10.05
C ASP A 197 5.43 2.13 -8.68
N LYS A 198 4.97 3.11 -7.91
CA LYS A 198 4.30 2.92 -6.60
C LYS A 198 3.19 1.87 -6.63
N ALA A 199 3.18 0.96 -5.65
CA ALA A 199 2.10 -0.03 -5.55
C ALA A 199 0.81 0.56 -4.99
N ILE A 200 0.88 1.34 -3.91
CA ILE A 200 -0.27 2.05 -3.31
C ILE A 200 0.17 3.47 -2.94
N THR A 201 -0.53 4.50 -3.43
CA THR A 201 -0.19 5.90 -3.11
C THR A 201 -1.42 6.79 -2.99
N ALA A 202 -1.49 7.54 -1.89
CA ALA A 202 -2.28 8.76 -1.79
C ALA A 202 -1.34 9.94 -2.05
N SER A 203 -1.54 10.63 -3.18
CA SER A 203 -0.48 11.41 -3.82
C SER A 203 -0.71 12.91 -3.86
N TRP A 204 -1.69 13.42 -3.12
CA TRP A 204 -1.90 14.87 -3.06
C TRP A 204 -0.64 15.50 -2.46
N GLU A 205 -0.02 16.39 -3.21
CA GLU A 205 1.01 17.27 -2.68
C GLU A 205 0.32 18.60 -2.45
N ALA A 206 0.49 19.19 -1.28
CA ALA A 206 -0.02 20.53 -1.01
C ALA A 206 0.74 21.54 -1.90
N GLU A 207 0.25 21.76 -3.11
CA GLU A 207 0.63 22.91 -3.92
C GLU A 207 -0.27 24.08 -3.50
N ASP A 208 0.27 24.98 -2.68
CA ASP A 208 -0.33 26.30 -2.39
C ASP A 208 -0.43 27.08 -3.72
N GLY A 209 -1.54 26.89 -4.45
CA GLY A 209 -1.60 27.28 -5.86
C GLY A 209 -2.98 27.60 -6.45
N ASP A 210 -4.05 26.90 -6.09
CA ASP A 210 -5.39 27.16 -6.68
C ASP A 210 -6.33 27.94 -5.74
N THR A 211 -6.09 27.91 -4.42
CA THR A 211 -6.94 28.58 -3.43
C THR A 211 -6.14 29.36 -2.39
N THR A 212 -6.83 30.19 -1.59
CA THR A 212 -6.18 31.14 -0.66
C THR A 212 -5.83 30.55 0.71
N THR A 213 -6.22 29.31 0.98
CA THR A 213 -6.04 28.62 2.26
C THR A 213 -5.72 27.14 2.04
N THR A 214 -5.30 26.44 3.08
CA THR A 214 -5.07 24.98 3.06
C THR A 214 -6.23 24.19 3.71
N ALA A 215 -7.37 24.84 3.98
CA ALA A 215 -8.50 24.21 4.67
C ALA A 215 -9.34 23.29 3.76
N ASP A 216 -9.19 23.53 2.47
CA ASP A 216 -9.78 22.90 1.30
C ASP A 216 -8.81 21.93 0.62
N ASP A 217 -7.61 21.75 1.19
CA ASP A 217 -6.65 20.75 0.73
C ASP A 217 -7.06 19.34 1.19
N PRO A 218 -6.99 18.35 0.29
CA PRO A 218 -7.03 16.94 0.66
C PRO A 218 -5.97 16.56 1.69
N ASP A 219 -6.34 15.67 2.61
CA ASP A 219 -5.37 14.94 3.44
C ASP A 219 -5.03 13.58 2.77
N PRO A 220 -3.84 13.41 2.17
CA PRO A 220 -3.42 12.21 1.45
C PRO A 220 -2.99 11.07 2.39
N LEU A 221 -3.82 10.75 3.38
CA LEU A 221 -3.54 9.70 4.35
C LEU A 221 -3.75 8.30 3.77
N VAL A 222 -2.97 7.34 4.28
CA VAL A 222 -3.18 5.91 4.04
C VAL A 222 -3.39 5.20 5.36
N THR A 223 -4.51 4.48 5.50
CA THR A 223 -4.81 3.67 6.69
C THR A 223 -5.01 2.21 6.33
N ILE A 224 -4.25 1.32 6.98
CA ILE A 224 -4.39 -0.12 6.89
C ILE A 224 -4.93 -0.65 8.23
N ASN A 225 -6.19 -1.07 8.26
CA ASN A 225 -6.80 -1.68 9.45
C ASN A 225 -6.64 -3.19 9.50
N GLY A 226 -6.48 -3.85 8.34
CA GLY A 226 -6.45 -5.30 8.23
C GLY A 226 -6.16 -5.81 6.83
N GLY A 227 -6.48 -7.09 6.59
CA GLY A 227 -6.26 -7.76 5.32
C GLY A 227 -4.87 -8.39 5.14
N THR A 228 -4.68 -9.06 4.00
CA THR A 228 -3.41 -9.61 3.53
C THR A 228 -2.95 -8.83 2.31
N ILE A 229 -1.81 -8.16 2.39
CA ILE A 229 -1.29 -7.28 1.34
C ILE A 229 0.08 -7.79 0.92
N THR A 230 0.26 -8.04 -0.37
CA THR A 230 1.55 -8.36 -0.97
C THR A 230 1.83 -7.40 -2.12
N THR A 231 2.96 -6.68 -2.05
CA THR A 231 3.36 -5.75 -3.11
C THR A 231 4.77 -6.07 -3.62
N THR A 232 4.97 -5.80 -4.90
CA THR A 232 6.27 -5.83 -5.55
C THR A 232 6.37 -4.67 -6.52
N THR A 233 7.34 -3.78 -6.34
CA THR A 233 7.67 -2.76 -7.33
C THR A 233 8.88 -3.16 -8.15
N THR A 234 8.92 -2.77 -9.43
CA THR A 234 9.93 -3.27 -10.38
C THR A 234 10.71 -2.18 -11.11
N GLY A 235 10.27 -0.93 -11.05
CA GLY A 235 10.98 0.20 -11.65
C GLY A 235 12.28 0.49 -10.90
N THR A 236 13.12 1.35 -11.47
CA THR A 236 14.33 1.81 -10.79
C THR A 236 14.09 3.22 -10.25
N PRO A 237 14.41 3.50 -8.97
CA PRO A 237 14.26 4.83 -8.39
C PRO A 237 15.08 5.90 -9.13
N TYR A 238 14.62 7.15 -9.07
CA TYR A 238 15.18 8.28 -9.82
C TYR A 238 16.60 8.66 -9.35
N GLU A 239 16.97 8.31 -8.12
CA GLU A 239 18.30 8.49 -7.53
C GLU A 239 19.37 7.73 -8.31
N THR A 240 18.98 6.64 -8.98
CA THR A 240 19.89 5.74 -9.70
C THR A 240 19.49 5.52 -11.16
N SER A 241 18.51 6.28 -11.66
CA SER A 241 18.02 6.18 -13.03
C SER A 241 17.77 7.56 -13.66
N THR A 242 17.47 7.59 -14.96
CA THR A 242 17.08 8.83 -15.67
C THR A 242 15.57 9.08 -15.65
N ASP A 243 14.79 8.12 -15.17
CA ASP A 243 13.34 8.23 -15.08
C ASP A 243 12.97 8.87 -13.73
N SER A 244 11.91 9.68 -13.70
CA SER A 244 11.41 10.30 -12.47
C SER A 244 10.48 9.36 -11.70
N LEU A 245 10.94 8.14 -11.45
CA LEU A 245 10.19 7.09 -10.74
C LEU A 245 10.61 7.05 -9.27
N SER A 246 9.64 6.76 -8.41
CA SER A 246 9.89 6.44 -7.01
C SER A 246 9.08 5.19 -6.66
N PRO A 247 9.55 3.99 -7.07
CA PRO A 247 8.83 2.73 -7.03
C PRO A 247 8.68 2.19 -5.60
N GLU A 248 7.88 2.89 -4.80
CA GLU A 248 7.65 2.60 -3.38
C GLU A 248 6.51 1.61 -3.17
N GLY A 249 6.50 0.94 -2.01
CA GLY A 249 5.49 -0.06 -1.68
C GLY A 249 4.16 0.58 -1.32
N ILE A 250 4.14 1.36 -0.24
CA ILE A 250 2.98 2.11 0.22
C ILE A 250 3.42 3.51 0.59
N GLU A 251 2.85 4.50 -0.10
CA GLU A 251 3.14 5.92 0.12
C GLU A 251 1.90 6.66 0.64
N SER A 252 2.11 7.47 1.66
CA SER A 252 1.22 8.57 2.01
C SER A 252 2.00 9.88 1.95
N LYS A 253 1.54 10.88 1.20
CA LYS A 253 2.10 12.23 1.30
C LYS A 253 1.82 12.93 2.64
N SER A 254 1.01 12.30 3.49
CA SER A 254 0.68 12.74 4.85
C SER A 254 1.03 11.61 5.83
N THR A 255 0.03 11.09 6.54
CA THR A 255 0.18 10.06 7.56
C THR A 255 -0.11 8.67 6.99
N LEU A 256 0.85 7.76 7.17
CA LEU A 256 0.67 6.33 6.96
C LEU A 256 0.43 5.63 8.30
N THR A 257 -0.74 5.03 8.48
CA THR A 257 -1.11 4.29 9.70
C THR A 257 -1.37 2.81 9.40
N ILE A 258 -0.70 1.92 10.13
CA ILE A 258 -0.92 0.48 10.08
C ILE A 258 -1.41 0.00 11.45
N ASN A 259 -2.71 -0.29 11.54
CA ASN A 259 -3.36 -0.81 12.74
C ASN A 259 -3.33 -2.35 12.80
N GLY A 260 -3.22 -3.03 11.65
CA GLY A 260 -3.31 -4.48 11.57
C GLY A 260 -3.00 -5.04 10.18
N GLY A 261 -3.26 -6.34 10.00
CA GLY A 261 -3.06 -7.06 8.74
C GLY A 261 -1.75 -7.84 8.63
N SER A 262 -1.59 -8.55 7.53
CA SER A 262 -0.37 -9.27 7.15
C SER A 262 0.20 -8.67 5.86
N LEU A 263 1.32 -7.98 5.97
CA LEU A 263 1.93 -7.21 4.89
C LEU A 263 3.27 -7.85 4.49
N VAL A 264 3.47 -8.05 3.18
CA VAL A 264 4.74 -8.46 2.58
C VAL A 264 5.05 -7.52 1.43
N ILE A 265 6.00 -6.62 1.64
CA ILE A 265 6.31 -5.52 0.73
C ILE A 265 7.75 -5.69 0.26
N ASN A 266 7.93 -5.81 -1.06
CA ASN A 266 9.26 -5.86 -1.68
C ASN A 266 9.35 -4.73 -2.68
N THR A 267 10.33 -3.86 -2.53
CA THR A 267 10.41 -2.63 -3.32
C THR A 267 11.82 -2.40 -3.81
N THR A 268 11.93 -1.67 -4.91
CA THR A 268 13.21 -1.16 -5.36
C THR A 268 13.57 0.14 -4.65
N ASP A 269 12.60 1.00 -4.39
CA ASP A 269 12.70 2.22 -3.57
C ASP A 269 12.13 2.00 -2.17
N ASP A 270 11.64 3.02 -1.47
CA ASP A 270 11.15 2.85 -0.11
C ASP A 270 10.02 1.84 0.02
N GLY A 271 10.08 1.08 1.11
CA GLY A 271 9.06 0.08 1.40
C GLY A 271 7.74 0.71 1.85
N LEU A 272 7.80 1.45 2.95
CA LEU A 272 6.73 2.29 3.48
C LEU A 272 7.24 3.73 3.54
N ASN A 273 6.55 4.67 2.91
CA ASN A 273 6.94 6.09 2.90
C ASN A 273 5.79 6.96 3.44
N ALA A 274 6.12 7.91 4.31
CA ALA A 274 5.17 8.89 4.83
C ALA A 274 5.74 10.32 4.82
N GLY A 275 4.94 11.29 4.36
CA GLY A 275 5.34 12.70 4.33
C GLY A 275 5.39 13.37 5.71
N THR A 276 4.55 12.96 6.67
CA THR A 276 4.44 13.65 7.98
C THR A 276 4.53 12.74 9.19
N HIS A 277 3.94 11.55 9.12
CA HIS A 277 3.98 10.58 10.20
C HIS A 277 3.80 9.15 9.71
N LEU A 278 4.64 8.25 10.18
CA LEU A 278 4.43 6.81 10.02
C LEU A 278 4.13 6.16 11.37
N ALA A 279 2.98 5.48 11.46
CA ALA A 279 2.53 4.80 12.66
C ALA A 279 2.35 3.30 12.42
N VAL A 280 3.08 2.48 13.20
CA VAL A 280 2.88 1.03 13.28
C VAL A 280 2.25 0.69 14.63
N ASN A 281 0.94 0.51 14.63
CA ASN A 281 0.17 0.15 15.83
C ASN A 281 -0.02 -1.35 15.98
N GLY A 282 0.07 -2.11 14.88
CA GLY A 282 -0.15 -3.54 14.86
C GLY A 282 0.20 -4.19 13.53
N GLY A 283 -0.22 -5.45 13.38
CA GLY A 283 -0.01 -6.23 12.17
C GLY A 283 1.27 -7.07 12.16
N ARG A 284 1.45 -7.82 11.07
CA ARG A 284 2.64 -8.63 10.75
C ARG A 284 3.22 -8.10 9.46
N ILE A 285 4.30 -7.34 9.56
CA ILE A 285 4.81 -6.51 8.46
C ILE A 285 6.22 -6.98 8.13
N TYR A 286 6.39 -7.49 6.92
CA TYR A 286 7.70 -7.67 6.33
C TYR A 286 7.83 -6.65 5.21
N VAL A 287 8.86 -5.81 5.31
CA VAL A 287 9.15 -4.79 4.32
C VAL A 287 10.63 -4.85 3.97
N LYS A 288 10.91 -4.94 2.67
CA LYS A 288 12.25 -4.99 2.14
C LYS A 288 12.39 -4.04 0.95
N SER A 289 13.26 -3.05 1.10
CA SER A 289 13.77 -2.28 -0.02
C SER A 289 15.10 -2.85 -0.51
N SER A 290 15.33 -2.79 -1.82
CA SER A 290 16.60 -3.21 -2.42
C SER A 290 17.60 -2.07 -2.65
N LEU A 291 17.14 -0.82 -2.75
CA LEU A 291 17.99 0.34 -3.04
C LEU A 291 17.78 1.52 -2.07
N ASN A 292 16.73 1.51 -1.25
CA ASN A 292 16.40 2.61 -0.34
C ASN A 292 15.96 2.14 1.06
N ASP A 293 15.21 2.96 1.79
CA ASP A 293 14.78 2.70 3.15
C ASP A 293 13.66 1.64 3.20
N ALA A 294 13.65 0.78 4.21
CA ALA A 294 12.50 -0.12 4.37
C ALA A 294 11.26 0.64 4.87
N VAL A 295 11.46 1.54 5.82
CA VAL A 295 10.44 2.39 6.43
C VAL A 295 11.03 3.78 6.49
N ASP A 296 10.45 4.71 5.74
CA ASP A 296 10.84 6.10 5.67
C ASP A 296 9.69 7.02 6.06
N SER A 297 10.04 8.05 6.81
CA SER A 297 9.13 9.10 7.23
C SER A 297 9.85 10.44 7.19
N ASN A 298 9.43 11.34 6.33
CA ASN A 298 9.93 12.72 6.31
C ASN A 298 9.56 13.52 7.58
N GLY A 299 8.70 12.95 8.44
CA GLY A 299 8.38 13.46 9.76
C GLY A 299 8.62 12.43 10.86
N THR A 300 7.66 12.23 11.76
CA THR A 300 7.86 11.38 12.96
C THR A 300 7.55 9.91 12.71
N LEU A 301 8.21 9.00 13.44
CA LEU A 301 7.95 7.56 13.40
C LEU A 301 7.47 7.04 14.76
N SER A 302 6.41 6.23 14.78
CA SER A 302 5.94 5.56 15.99
C SER A 302 5.73 4.06 15.78
N ILE A 303 6.22 3.26 16.75
CA ILE A 303 5.94 1.82 16.83
C ILE A 303 5.33 1.56 18.21
N THR A 304 4.04 1.24 18.22
CA THR A 304 3.26 0.97 19.45
C THR A 304 2.86 -0.50 19.59
N GLY A 305 2.98 -1.29 18.52
CA GLY A 305 2.64 -2.70 18.50
C GLY A 305 3.05 -3.43 17.22
N GLY A 306 2.59 -4.67 17.09
CA GLY A 306 2.82 -5.49 15.90
C GLY A 306 4.15 -6.26 15.88
N LEU A 307 4.35 -6.98 14.77
CA LEU A 307 5.55 -7.73 14.42
C LEU A 307 6.14 -7.14 13.13
N LEU A 308 7.29 -6.48 13.22
CA LEU A 308 7.91 -5.79 12.07
C LEU A 308 9.29 -6.36 11.76
N VAL A 309 9.50 -6.72 10.50
CA VAL A 309 10.82 -7.00 9.91
C VAL A 309 11.03 -5.98 8.80
N ALA A 310 11.93 -5.02 9.06
CA ALA A 310 12.28 -3.96 8.13
C ALA A 310 13.72 -4.19 7.62
N ILE A 311 13.89 -4.29 6.31
CA ILE A 311 15.19 -4.51 5.66
C ILE A 311 15.40 -3.44 4.60
N GLY A 312 16.23 -2.47 4.91
CA GLY A 312 16.64 -1.44 3.95
C GLY A 312 17.89 -1.83 3.17
N ALA A 313 18.29 -0.93 2.28
CA ALA A 313 19.56 -1.01 1.58
C ALA A 313 20.76 -0.70 2.49
N SER A 314 21.94 -0.65 1.88
CA SER A 314 23.18 -0.27 2.56
C SER A 314 23.32 1.25 2.69
N SER A 315 24.24 1.69 3.55
CA SER A 315 24.49 3.11 3.84
C SER A 315 24.63 3.95 2.55
N PRO A 316 24.00 5.14 2.50
CA PRO A 316 23.37 5.88 3.60
C PRO A 316 21.99 5.36 4.05
N GLU A 317 21.34 4.52 3.24
CA GLU A 317 19.97 4.10 3.49
C GLU A 317 19.87 3.08 4.64
N GLY A 318 18.70 3.02 5.24
CA GLY A 318 18.44 2.38 6.51
C GLY A 318 17.16 1.56 6.55
N ALA A 319 16.90 0.95 7.71
CA ALA A 319 15.69 0.14 7.84
C ALA A 319 14.50 0.95 8.35
N LEU A 320 14.77 1.83 9.32
CA LEU A 320 13.81 2.64 10.05
C LEU A 320 14.36 4.06 10.05
N ASP A 321 13.88 4.88 9.13
CA ASP A 321 14.26 6.27 9.02
C ASP A 321 13.09 7.22 9.30
N CYS A 322 13.42 8.34 9.92
CA CYS A 322 12.47 9.39 10.21
C CYS A 322 13.11 10.79 10.12
N ASP A 323 14.13 10.98 9.28
CA ASP A 323 14.85 12.26 9.11
C ASP A 323 15.32 12.91 10.42
N GLN A 324 15.72 12.07 11.39
CA GLN A 324 16.16 12.52 12.72
C GLN A 324 15.09 13.28 13.52
N ASN A 325 13.81 13.13 13.15
CA ASN A 325 12.66 13.56 13.94
C ASN A 325 12.42 12.64 15.14
N THR A 326 11.30 12.84 15.84
CA THR A 326 10.93 11.97 16.96
C THR A 326 10.60 10.56 16.47
N PHE A 327 11.37 9.59 16.96
CA PHE A 327 11.10 8.16 16.83
C PHE A 327 10.69 7.57 18.19
N SER A 328 9.40 7.28 18.37
CA SER A 328 8.84 6.71 19.61
C SER A 328 8.62 5.20 19.50
N VAL A 329 9.10 4.47 20.52
CA VAL A 329 8.86 3.02 20.66
C VAL A 329 8.19 2.74 22.00
N THR A 330 6.92 2.33 21.96
CA THR A 330 6.12 2.02 23.15
C THR A 330 5.62 0.58 23.19
N GLY A 331 5.77 -0.17 22.10
CA GLY A 331 5.42 -1.58 22.06
C GLY A 331 5.85 -2.27 20.76
N GLY A 332 5.47 -3.54 20.62
CA GLY A 332 5.79 -4.38 19.47
C GLY A 332 7.02 -5.28 19.67
N THR A 333 7.29 -6.09 18.65
CA THR A 333 8.52 -6.86 18.48
C THR A 333 9.03 -6.59 17.07
N PHE A 334 10.24 -6.05 16.93
CA PHE A 334 10.74 -5.71 15.61
C PHE A 334 12.26 -5.87 15.46
N ILE A 335 12.68 -5.93 14.20
CA ILE A 335 14.06 -5.76 13.77
C ILE A 335 14.10 -4.88 12.52
N GLY A 336 14.92 -3.83 12.56
CA GLY A 336 15.36 -3.03 11.44
C GLY A 336 16.80 -3.43 11.07
N ILE A 337 17.05 -3.71 9.80
CA ILE A 337 18.35 -4.14 9.25
C ILE A 337 18.69 -3.26 8.05
N GLY A 338 19.80 -2.54 8.09
CA GLY A 338 20.18 -1.65 6.98
C GLY A 338 21.58 -1.07 7.13
N GLY A 339 21.85 -0.05 6.32
CA GLY A 339 23.03 0.80 6.42
C GLY A 339 23.04 1.65 7.68
N ALA A 340 21.91 2.27 7.98
CA ALA A 340 21.67 3.10 9.15
C ALA A 340 20.27 2.85 9.78
N ASN A 341 20.00 3.43 10.94
CA ASN A 341 18.66 3.66 11.46
C ASN A 341 18.60 5.04 12.12
N SER A 342 17.44 5.68 12.09
CA SER A 342 17.21 6.88 12.90
C SER A 342 17.25 6.57 14.40
N SER A 343 17.78 7.50 15.18
CA SER A 343 17.93 7.36 16.63
C SER A 343 16.59 7.35 17.37
N VAL A 344 16.34 6.31 18.18
CA VAL A 344 15.13 6.23 19.01
C VAL A 344 15.13 7.34 20.07
N THR A 345 14.03 8.09 20.15
CA THR A 345 13.85 9.18 21.10
C THR A 345 13.46 8.62 22.47
N ALA A 346 14.43 8.56 23.38
CA ALA A 346 14.27 7.93 24.70
C ALA A 346 13.17 8.57 25.57
N SER A 347 12.95 9.89 25.47
CA SER A 347 11.98 10.64 26.28
C SER A 347 10.52 10.36 25.93
N THR A 348 10.24 9.82 24.74
CA THR A 348 8.90 9.47 24.27
C THR A 348 8.71 7.95 24.13
N SER A 349 9.70 7.16 24.54
CA SER A 349 9.70 5.70 24.41
C SER A 349 9.57 5.03 25.77
N THR A 350 8.83 3.92 25.83
CA THR A 350 8.60 3.14 27.06
C THR A 350 9.05 1.68 26.95
N GLN A 351 9.30 1.20 25.73
CA GLN A 351 9.83 -0.14 25.51
C GLN A 351 11.32 -0.06 25.15
N ASN A 352 12.11 -1.02 25.63
CA ASN A 352 13.55 -1.01 25.45
C ASN A 352 13.96 -1.42 24.03
N THR A 353 14.85 -0.65 23.42
CA THR A 353 15.47 -0.93 22.13
C THR A 353 16.96 -1.22 22.29
N VAL A 354 17.49 -2.05 21.39
CA VAL A 354 18.92 -2.37 21.32
C VAL A 354 19.42 -2.09 19.91
N SER A 355 20.42 -1.21 19.79
CA SER A 355 21.16 -0.98 18.55
C SER A 355 22.45 -1.81 18.56
N LEU A 356 22.68 -2.57 17.49
CA LEU A 356 23.82 -3.44 17.27
C LEU A 356 24.56 -3.00 16.00
N SER A 357 25.88 -2.90 16.10
CA SER A 357 26.74 -2.61 14.95
C SER A 357 27.41 -3.88 14.41
N SER A 358 27.60 -3.97 13.08
CA SER A 358 28.38 -5.04 12.42
C SER A 358 27.91 -6.47 12.73
N VAL A 359 26.64 -6.75 12.46
CA VAL A 359 26.04 -8.08 12.67
C VAL A 359 26.29 -8.96 11.44
N SER A 360 26.79 -10.20 11.65
CA SER A 360 27.00 -11.17 10.57
C SER A 360 25.68 -11.80 10.08
N SER A 361 25.69 -12.37 8.87
CA SER A 361 24.60 -13.24 8.42
C SER A 361 24.43 -14.49 9.31
N GLY A 362 23.27 -15.13 9.20
CA GLY A 362 22.92 -16.31 10.01
C GLY A 362 22.15 -15.97 11.28
N THR A 363 22.05 -16.93 12.21
CA THR A 363 21.24 -16.75 13.42
C THR A 363 21.87 -15.70 14.35
N LEU A 364 21.11 -14.66 14.66
CA LEU A 364 21.31 -13.71 15.75
C LEU A 364 20.37 -14.09 16.90
N ALA A 365 20.88 -14.10 18.13
CA ALA A 365 20.04 -14.24 19.32
C ALA A 365 20.52 -13.36 20.47
N ILE A 366 19.60 -12.92 21.32
CA ILE A 366 19.87 -12.22 22.58
C ILE A 366 19.33 -13.07 23.72
N ARG A 367 20.18 -13.41 24.68
CA ARG A 367 19.80 -14.20 25.86
C ARG A 367 20.13 -13.50 27.16
N ASP A 368 19.29 -13.70 28.17
CA ASP A 368 19.56 -13.25 29.53
C ASP A 368 20.60 -14.14 30.23
N SER A 369 20.99 -13.78 31.45
CA SER A 369 21.94 -14.56 32.27
C SER A 369 21.43 -15.93 32.72
N SER A 370 20.12 -16.18 32.63
CA SER A 370 19.49 -17.47 32.93
C SER A 370 19.39 -18.36 31.68
N GLY A 371 19.82 -17.86 30.51
CA GLY A 371 19.75 -18.56 29.22
C GLY A 371 18.42 -18.42 28.50
N ASN A 372 17.48 -17.62 29.00
CA ASN A 372 16.21 -17.38 28.31
C ASN A 372 16.44 -16.50 27.07
N THR A 373 15.75 -16.81 25.98
CA THR A 373 15.85 -16.07 24.72
C THR A 373 14.91 -14.88 24.75
N ALA A 374 15.49 -13.68 24.65
CA ALA A 374 14.73 -12.42 24.57
C ALA A 374 14.47 -11.99 23.12
N PHE A 375 15.34 -12.40 22.19
CA PHE A 375 15.18 -12.10 20.77
C PHE A 375 15.94 -13.12 19.94
N ALA A 376 15.39 -13.51 18.78
CA ALA A 376 16.10 -14.34 17.82
C ALA A 376 15.65 -14.04 16.38
N TYR A 377 16.60 -13.91 15.47
CA TYR A 377 16.38 -13.64 14.06
C TYR A 377 17.40 -14.35 13.17
N THR A 378 17.02 -14.81 11.99
CA THR A 378 17.96 -15.28 10.96
C THR A 378 18.31 -14.14 10.02
N MET A 379 19.48 -13.53 10.23
CA MET A 379 20.03 -12.46 9.39
C MET A 379 20.25 -12.95 7.96
N PRO A 380 19.59 -12.36 6.94
CA PRO A 380 19.72 -12.78 5.55
C PRO A 380 21.09 -12.43 4.95
N SER A 381 21.71 -11.37 5.46
CA SER A 381 23.03 -10.87 5.08
C SER A 381 23.70 -10.25 6.30
N SER A 382 25.00 -9.96 6.20
CA SER A 382 25.65 -9.08 7.17
C SER A 382 25.08 -7.67 7.07
N ALA A 383 25.01 -6.96 8.19
CA ALA A 383 24.47 -5.60 8.27
C ALA A 383 25.34 -4.71 9.15
N THR A 384 25.44 -3.43 8.80
CA THR A 384 26.19 -2.43 9.55
C THR A 384 25.38 -1.90 10.73
N ALA A 385 24.06 -1.73 10.56
CA ALA A 385 23.14 -1.27 11.58
C ALA A 385 21.98 -2.25 11.75
N VAL A 386 21.75 -2.68 13.01
CA VAL A 386 20.59 -3.47 13.40
C VAL A 386 19.94 -2.83 14.62
N LEU A 387 18.69 -2.41 14.51
CA LEU A 387 17.88 -1.91 15.61
C LEU A 387 16.78 -2.92 15.93
N LEU A 388 16.63 -3.31 17.19
CA LEU A 388 15.60 -4.28 17.59
C LEU A 388 14.89 -3.90 18.88
N SER A 389 13.68 -4.43 19.04
CA SER A 389 12.88 -4.34 20.26
C SER A 389 12.09 -5.62 20.49
N SER A 390 11.81 -5.90 21.75
CA SER A 390 10.89 -6.95 22.20
C SER A 390 10.42 -6.64 23.62
N SER A 391 9.19 -7.04 23.94
CA SER A 391 8.63 -6.93 25.30
C SER A 391 9.42 -7.70 26.36
N THR A 392 10.29 -8.63 25.97
CA THR A 392 11.13 -9.42 26.88
C THR A 392 12.47 -8.76 27.22
N LEU A 393 12.80 -7.62 26.61
CA LEU A 393 13.98 -6.82 26.94
C LEU A 393 13.66 -5.89 28.12
N ALA A 394 14.25 -6.17 29.28
CA ALA A 394 13.92 -5.52 30.54
C ALA A 394 15.09 -4.65 31.07
N THR A 395 14.75 -3.47 31.58
CA THR A 395 15.70 -2.57 32.26
C THR A 395 16.26 -3.24 33.52
N GLY A 396 17.56 -3.10 33.73
CA GLY A 396 18.31 -3.74 34.82
C GLY A 396 18.77 -5.17 34.52
N THR A 397 18.31 -5.79 33.43
CA THR A 397 18.72 -7.15 33.05
C THR A 397 19.98 -7.14 32.21
N ARG A 398 20.88 -8.09 32.50
CA ARG A 398 22.07 -8.35 31.69
C ARG A 398 21.76 -9.35 30.57
N TYR A 399 22.12 -8.98 29.36
CA TYR A 399 21.96 -9.79 28.16
C TYR A 399 23.30 -10.07 27.47
N THR A 400 23.34 -11.11 26.65
CA THR A 400 24.48 -11.46 25.79
C THR A 400 24.00 -11.74 24.38
N VAL A 401 24.69 -11.18 23.39
CA VAL A 401 24.48 -11.43 21.96
C VAL A 401 25.10 -12.77 21.60
N TYR A 402 24.42 -13.57 20.79
CA TYR A 402 24.89 -14.85 20.27
C TYR A 402 24.75 -14.91 18.75
N THR A 403 25.71 -15.58 18.10
CA THR A 403 25.65 -15.92 16.68
C THR A 403 25.63 -17.43 16.47
N GLY A 404 24.99 -17.88 15.39
CA GLY A 404 24.83 -19.31 15.09
C GLY A 404 23.93 -20.03 16.10
N GLY A 405 24.24 -21.30 16.39
CA GLY A 405 23.42 -22.12 17.29
C GLY A 405 22.13 -22.63 16.65
N THR A 406 21.21 -23.11 17.48
CA THR A 406 19.93 -23.69 17.05
C THR A 406 18.77 -22.96 17.70
N VAL A 407 17.73 -22.68 16.90
CA VAL A 407 16.44 -22.17 17.38
C VAL A 407 15.49 -23.37 17.45
N SER A 408 14.88 -23.60 18.61
CA SER A 408 13.94 -24.71 18.85
C SER A 408 12.60 -24.52 18.13
N SER A 409 11.64 -25.41 18.40
CA SER A 409 10.23 -25.21 18.10
C SER A 409 9.81 -23.79 18.49
N TYR A 410 9.34 -23.05 17.48
CA TYR A 410 8.82 -21.70 17.56
C TYR A 410 7.29 -21.79 17.52
N SER A 411 6.60 -20.91 18.24
CA SER A 411 5.16 -20.74 18.05
C SER A 411 4.85 -20.08 16.70
N ASP A 412 5.81 -19.29 16.19
CA ASP A 412 5.67 -18.54 14.96
C ASP A 412 7.05 -18.14 14.38
N ALA A 413 7.24 -18.31 13.08
CA ALA A 413 8.39 -17.83 12.33
C ALA A 413 7.90 -16.89 11.22
N PHE A 414 8.30 -15.63 11.28
CA PHE A 414 7.88 -14.61 10.34
C PHE A 414 9.10 -14.00 9.65
N ASN A 415 9.38 -14.43 8.42
CA ASN A 415 10.50 -13.94 7.61
C ASN A 415 11.84 -13.90 8.36
N GLY A 416 12.13 -14.97 9.09
CA GLY A 416 13.36 -15.12 9.89
C GLY A 416 13.24 -14.65 11.34
N LEU A 417 12.18 -13.93 11.73
CA LEU A 417 11.93 -13.52 13.10
C LEU A 417 11.20 -14.61 13.88
N TYR A 418 11.80 -15.05 14.99
CA TYR A 418 11.26 -16.11 15.83
C TYR A 418 10.66 -15.51 17.10
N VAL A 419 9.34 -15.63 17.26
CA VAL A 419 8.64 -15.14 18.45
C VAL A 419 8.44 -16.29 19.44
N GLY A 420 8.81 -16.08 20.70
CA GLY A 420 8.65 -17.08 21.77
C GLY A 420 9.51 -18.35 21.61
N ALA A 421 10.49 -18.33 20.71
CA ALA A 421 11.37 -19.47 20.48
C ALA A 421 12.51 -19.52 21.52
N THR A 422 13.05 -20.71 21.76
CA THR A 422 14.28 -20.87 22.55
C THR A 422 15.49 -21.02 21.63
N HIS A 423 16.59 -20.37 21.98
CA HIS A 423 17.88 -20.47 21.30
C HIS A 423 18.90 -21.18 22.19
N SER A 424 19.62 -22.15 21.62
CA SER A 424 20.64 -22.93 22.32
C SER A 424 21.96 -23.03 21.51
N GLY A 425 23.07 -23.30 22.21
CA GLY A 425 24.40 -23.28 21.60
C GLY A 425 24.83 -21.91 21.10
N GLY A 426 25.54 -21.87 19.97
CA GLY A 426 26.06 -20.65 19.35
C GLY A 426 27.34 -20.10 19.99
N THR A 427 27.91 -19.07 19.38
CA THR A 427 29.09 -18.35 19.88
C THR A 427 28.65 -17.10 20.62
N SER A 428 29.10 -16.93 21.86
CA SER A 428 28.83 -15.71 22.64
C SER A 428 29.64 -14.52 22.12
N GLY A 429 28.96 -13.40 21.88
CA GLY A 429 29.56 -12.10 21.60
C GLY A 429 29.50 -11.18 22.82
N SER A 430 29.25 -9.89 22.56
CA SER A 430 29.18 -8.85 23.59
C SER A 430 28.05 -9.08 24.60
N SER A 431 28.33 -8.81 25.87
CA SER A 431 27.31 -8.69 26.91
C SER A 431 27.05 -7.23 27.26
N PHE A 432 25.81 -6.91 27.60
CA PHE A 432 25.37 -5.55 27.94
C PHE A 432 24.29 -5.60 29.02
N THR A 433 24.00 -4.46 29.63
CA THR A 433 22.89 -4.30 30.60
C THR A 433 22.03 -3.15 30.13
N ILE A 434 20.73 -3.35 30.07
CA ILE A 434 19.80 -2.29 29.67
C ILE A 434 19.64 -1.34 30.85
N SER A 435 20.24 -0.16 30.78
CA SER A 435 20.15 0.88 31.82
C SER A 435 19.14 1.99 31.50
N SER A 436 18.70 2.06 30.25
CA SER A 436 17.80 3.07 29.70
C SER A 436 16.98 2.47 28.55
N THR A 437 15.95 3.19 28.09
CA THR A 437 15.07 2.76 27.00
C THR A 437 15.80 2.53 25.68
N THR A 438 16.94 3.17 25.47
CA THR A 438 17.84 2.88 24.35
C THR A 438 19.15 2.30 24.88
N THR A 439 19.67 1.27 24.20
CA THR A 439 20.96 0.65 24.51
C THR A 439 21.75 0.38 23.23
N THR A 440 22.97 0.92 23.12
CA THR A 440 23.86 0.66 21.98
C THR A 440 24.93 -0.37 22.38
N VAL A 441 25.17 -1.35 21.52
CA VAL A 441 26.13 -2.43 21.74
C VAL A 441 27.11 -2.48 20.58
N GLY A 442 28.35 -2.07 20.83
CA GLY A 442 29.39 -1.90 19.81
C GLY A 442 29.76 -0.43 19.61
N SER A 443 30.37 -0.10 18.47
CA SER A 443 30.66 1.28 18.09
C SER A 443 29.39 1.95 17.55
N SER A 444 29.15 3.22 17.89
CA SER A 444 27.96 4.01 17.54
C SER A 444 27.79 4.33 16.04
N GLY A 445 28.46 3.63 15.13
CA GLY A 445 28.64 4.03 13.73
C GLY A 445 27.47 3.75 12.79
N GLY A 446 26.24 3.53 13.28
CA GLY A 446 25.09 3.13 12.47
C GLY A 446 23.75 3.76 12.85
N ASP A 447 23.68 4.51 13.95
CA ASP A 447 22.49 5.30 14.28
C ASP A 447 22.75 6.74 13.82
N ARG A 448 21.80 7.35 13.09
CA ARG A 448 21.86 8.74 12.66
C ARG A 448 20.90 9.63 13.45
#